data_AF-A0A1V5VA99-F1
#
_entry.id   AF-A0A1V5VA99-F1
#
_cell.length_a   1.000
_cell.length_b   1.000
_cell.length_c   1.000
_cell.angle_alpha   90.00
_cell.angle_beta   90.00
_cell.angle_gamma   90.00
#
_symmetry.space_group_name_H-M   'P 1'
#
loop_
_entity.id
_entity.type
_entity.pdbx_description
1 polymer ?
#
loop_
_entity_poly.entity_id
_entity_poly.type
_entity_poly.pdbx_seq_one_letter_code
_entity_poly.pdbx_strand_id
1 'polypeptide(L)'
;MRRAVRAITALVATAFIAAGCAGARRASAPASPLPSADSIQSEIIHTISKRLTAGLPDSGRLKAARERGVLRVAVVFSPDNALCHFDPDIGAPRGFIPELAAEIALMLEIKPNVELLNQGERPGPEIDIVFLPEGDSGCESNNLIPYYYTPELGWKHICVMDDGESLKEAVARILSHMNSTGIFAQLHMAHVEN
;
A
#
# COMPACT_ATOMS: atom_id res chain seq x y z
N MET A 1 -38.90 -45.40 -11.24
CA MET A 1 -40.04 -45.64 -10.33
C MET A 1 -39.79 -44.87 -9.04
N ARG A 2 -40.74 -44.00 -8.63
CA ARG A 2 -41.13 -43.61 -7.25
C ARG A 2 -40.01 -43.55 -6.20
N ARG A 3 -39.65 -42.42 -5.55
CA ARG A 3 -40.51 -41.51 -4.76
C ARG A 3 -39.70 -40.27 -4.34
N ALA A 4 -40.37 -39.13 -4.31
CA ALA A 4 -39.94 -37.89 -3.65
C ALA A 4 -39.97 -38.03 -2.12
N VAL A 5 -39.07 -37.34 -1.42
CA VAL A 5 -39.36 -36.67 -0.14
C VAL A 5 -38.52 -35.38 -0.09
N ARG A 6 -39.23 -34.24 -0.13
CA ARG A 6 -38.71 -32.91 0.26
C ARG A 6 -38.57 -32.90 1.78
N ALA A 7 -37.46 -32.39 2.30
CA ALA A 7 -37.36 -31.90 3.67
C ALA A 7 -36.94 -30.43 3.63
N ILE A 8 -37.93 -29.56 3.81
CA ILE A 8 -37.80 -28.13 4.06
C ILE A 8 -37.54 -28.03 5.56
N THR A 9 -36.36 -27.59 5.99
CA THR A 9 -36.11 -27.29 7.40
C THR A 9 -36.27 -25.80 7.61
N ALA A 10 -37.20 -25.48 8.51
CA ALA A 10 -37.80 -24.18 8.72
C ALA A 10 -36.83 -23.11 9.25
N LEU A 11 -37.08 -21.91 8.75
CA LEU A 11 -36.59 -20.62 9.22
C LEU A 11 -37.18 -20.36 10.61
N VAL A 12 -36.36 -20.34 11.67
CA VAL A 12 -36.80 -19.93 13.00
C VAL A 12 -36.60 -18.42 13.13
N ALA A 13 -37.66 -17.69 12.81
CA ALA A 13 -37.81 -16.29 13.17
C ALA A 13 -38.26 -16.21 14.64
N THR A 14 -37.37 -15.86 15.55
CA THR A 14 -37.73 -15.47 16.91
C THR A 14 -38.10 -13.99 16.93
N ALA A 15 -39.40 -13.74 16.73
CA ALA A 15 -40.02 -12.46 17.05
C ALA A 15 -40.25 -12.37 18.57
N PHE A 16 -39.51 -11.48 19.24
CA PHE A 16 -39.87 -11.03 20.59
C PHE A 16 -40.70 -9.74 20.46
N ILE A 17 -41.98 -9.81 20.82
CA ILE A 17 -42.86 -8.62 20.93
C ILE A 17 -43.10 -8.32 22.42
N ALA A 18 -42.52 -7.19 22.82
CA ALA A 18 -42.98 -6.12 23.72
C ALA A 18 -43.77 -6.40 25.02
N ALA A 19 -43.28 -5.82 26.12
CA ALA A 19 -44.11 -5.09 27.09
C ALA A 19 -43.26 -4.03 27.82
N GLY A 20 -43.66 -2.75 27.81
CA GLY A 20 -43.11 -1.71 28.70
C GLY A 20 -43.00 -0.31 28.08
N CYS A 21 -43.93 0.57 28.43
CA CYS A 21 -44.12 1.93 27.92
C CYS A 21 -42.98 2.92 28.27
N ALA A 22 -42.42 3.62 27.28
CA ALA A 22 -41.97 5.02 27.39
C ALA A 22 -41.56 5.57 26.01
N GLY A 23 -42.39 6.46 25.45
CA GLY A 23 -42.01 7.50 24.48
C GLY A 23 -41.11 7.10 23.30
N ALA A 24 -41.68 6.49 22.25
CA ALA A 24 -41.04 6.51 20.94
C ALA A 24 -41.01 7.94 20.40
N ARG A 25 -39.94 8.69 20.69
CA ARG A 25 -39.52 9.75 19.77
C ARG A 25 -39.26 9.06 18.44
N ARG A 26 -40.02 9.42 17.40
CA ARG A 26 -39.63 9.13 16.02
C ARG A 26 -38.20 9.64 15.86
N ALA A 27 -37.22 8.75 15.90
CA ALA A 27 -35.93 9.05 15.34
C ALA A 27 -36.19 9.26 13.85
N SER A 28 -36.20 10.53 13.45
CA SER A 28 -36.04 10.91 12.05
C SER A 28 -34.88 10.08 11.51
N ALA A 29 -35.12 9.33 10.43
CA ALA A 29 -34.04 8.71 9.67
C ALA A 29 -32.94 9.75 9.48
N PRO A 30 -31.65 9.41 9.73
CA PRO A 30 -30.56 10.36 9.51
C PRO A 30 -30.70 10.91 8.09
N ALA A 31 -30.73 12.24 7.97
CA ALA A 31 -31.13 12.95 6.77
C ALA A 31 -30.16 12.79 5.57
N SER A 32 -29.10 12.01 5.72
CA SER A 32 -28.17 11.63 4.67
C SER A 32 -27.61 10.23 4.98
N PRO A 33 -27.35 9.38 3.98
CA PRO A 33 -26.59 8.15 4.19
C PRO A 33 -25.24 8.54 4.81
N LEU A 34 -24.84 7.82 5.87
CA LEU A 34 -23.47 7.94 6.37
C LEU A 34 -22.51 7.54 5.23
N PRO A 35 -21.38 8.26 5.05
CA PRO A 35 -20.39 7.89 4.05
C PRO A 35 -19.92 6.45 4.31
N SER A 36 -19.71 5.68 3.24
CA SER A 36 -19.18 4.32 3.35
C SER A 36 -17.76 4.35 3.91
N ALA A 37 -17.33 3.27 4.57
CA ALA A 37 -15.95 3.14 5.06
C ALA A 37 -14.92 3.42 3.94
N ASP A 38 -15.20 2.93 2.73
CA ASP A 38 -14.37 3.17 1.54
C ASP A 38 -14.26 4.66 1.19
N SER A 39 -15.37 5.41 1.28
CA SER A 39 -15.37 6.85 1.00
C SER A 39 -14.61 7.66 2.07
N ILE A 40 -14.71 7.26 3.35
CA ILE A 40 -13.98 7.89 4.45
C ILE A 40 -12.48 7.61 4.29
N GLN A 41 -12.10 6.38 3.99
CA GLN A 41 -10.70 6.00 3.79
C GLN A 41 -10.10 6.73 2.59
N SER A 42 -10.83 6.83 1.48
CA SER A 42 -10.39 7.58 0.30
C SER A 42 -10.20 9.06 0.61
N GLU A 43 -11.08 9.68 1.40
CA GLU A 43 -10.97 11.11 1.76
C GLU A 43 -9.79 11.37 2.71
N ILE A 44 -9.54 10.45 3.65
CA ILE A 44 -8.37 10.50 4.54
C ILE A 44 -7.07 10.38 3.73
N ILE A 45 -6.99 9.38 2.85
CA ILE A 45 -5.81 9.17 1.99
C ILE A 45 -5.58 10.40 1.12
N HIS A 46 -6.63 10.95 0.51
CA HIS A 46 -6.52 12.16 -0.30
C HIS A 46 -6.02 13.38 0.50
N THR A 47 -6.50 13.53 1.74
CA THR A 47 -6.06 14.60 2.64
C THR A 47 -4.59 14.46 3.04
N ILE A 48 -4.16 13.24 3.38
CA ILE A 48 -2.77 12.92 3.70
C ILE A 48 -1.88 13.17 2.48
N SER A 49 -2.26 12.64 1.32
CA SER A 49 -1.53 12.75 0.05
C SER A 49 -1.31 14.20 -0.33
N LYS A 50 -2.37 15.03 -0.29
CA LYS A 50 -2.27 16.49 -0.48
C LYS A 50 -1.26 17.15 0.45
N ARG A 51 -1.23 16.77 1.73
CA ARG A 51 -0.28 17.30 2.70
C ARG A 51 1.15 16.86 2.38
N LEU A 52 1.35 15.59 2.04
CA LEU A 52 2.68 15.03 1.75
C LEU A 52 3.28 15.64 0.48
N THR A 53 2.46 15.88 -0.54
CA THR A 53 2.92 16.46 -1.81
C THR A 53 2.78 17.98 -1.87
N ALA A 54 2.35 18.64 -0.78
CA ALA A 54 2.18 20.09 -0.75
C ALA A 54 3.51 20.81 -1.03
N GLY A 55 3.47 21.77 -1.96
CA GLY A 55 4.63 22.57 -2.36
C GLY A 55 5.65 21.84 -3.22
N LEU A 56 5.44 20.55 -3.55
CA LEU A 56 6.29 19.86 -4.51
C LEU A 56 5.91 20.26 -5.94
N PRO A 57 6.88 20.59 -6.79
CA PRO A 57 6.57 20.83 -8.20
C PRO A 57 6.11 19.52 -8.85
N ASP A 58 5.04 19.59 -9.63
CA ASP A 58 4.58 18.46 -10.43
C ASP A 58 5.44 18.35 -11.70
N SER A 59 6.59 17.69 -11.56
CA SER A 59 7.62 17.59 -12.59
C SER A 59 8.32 16.22 -12.57
N GLY A 60 9.19 15.97 -13.55
CA GLY A 60 10.04 14.80 -13.60
C GLY A 60 9.28 13.47 -13.56
N ARG A 61 9.84 12.49 -12.85
CA ARG A 61 9.23 11.17 -12.69
C ARG A 61 7.89 11.20 -11.97
N LEU A 62 7.72 12.09 -10.99
CA LEU A 62 6.45 12.20 -10.25
C LEU A 62 5.30 12.55 -11.20
N LYS A 63 5.50 13.56 -12.05
CA LYS A 63 4.52 13.94 -13.07
C LYS A 63 4.28 12.81 -14.05
N ALA A 64 5.33 12.18 -14.56
CA ALA A 64 5.20 11.07 -15.51
C ALA A 64 4.42 9.88 -14.91
N ALA A 65 4.65 9.55 -13.64
CA ALA A 65 3.92 8.50 -12.91
C ALA A 65 2.43 8.85 -12.71
N ARG A 66 2.12 10.12 -12.44
CA ARG A 66 0.74 10.60 -12.33
C ARG A 66 0.02 10.57 -13.67
N GLU A 67 0.64 11.10 -14.72
CA GLU A 67 0.06 11.15 -16.07
C GLU A 67 -0.25 9.75 -16.62
N ARG A 68 0.62 8.77 -16.34
CA ARG A 68 0.37 7.38 -16.74
C ARG A 68 -0.50 6.60 -15.75
N GLY A 69 -0.75 7.14 -14.56
CA GLY A 69 -1.58 6.53 -13.51
C GLY A 69 -0.98 5.28 -12.83
N VAL A 70 0.32 5.05 -12.98
CA VAL A 70 1.03 3.88 -12.44
C VAL A 70 2.37 4.33 -11.84
N LEU A 71 2.83 3.74 -10.74
CA LEU A 71 4.18 3.87 -10.16
C LEU A 71 4.93 2.57 -10.46
N ARG A 72 6.04 2.65 -11.19
CA ARG A 72 6.77 1.50 -11.72
C ARG A 72 7.91 1.25 -10.76
N VAL A 73 7.82 0.12 -10.08
CA VAL A 73 8.68 -0.25 -8.96
C VAL A 73 9.43 -1.51 -9.34
N ALA A 74 10.75 -1.43 -9.33
CA ALA A 74 11.58 -2.62 -9.39
C ALA A 74 11.98 -3.06 -7.98
N VAL A 75 11.94 -4.36 -7.74
CA VAL A 75 12.51 -4.98 -6.54
C VAL A 75 13.57 -5.95 -7.01
N VAL A 76 14.83 -5.69 -6.65
CA VAL A 76 15.89 -6.64 -6.96
C VAL A 76 15.76 -7.81 -6.00
N PHE A 77 15.38 -8.96 -6.54
CA PHE A 77 15.21 -10.17 -5.78
C PHE A 77 16.57 -10.69 -5.31
N SER A 78 16.65 -11.01 -4.03
CA SER A 78 17.76 -11.75 -3.45
C SER A 78 17.19 -12.95 -2.69
N PRO A 79 17.67 -14.18 -2.92
CA PRO A 79 17.19 -15.37 -2.21
C PRO A 79 17.28 -15.23 -0.69
N ASP A 80 18.24 -14.43 -0.20
CA ASP A 80 18.49 -14.21 1.22
C ASP A 80 17.67 -13.04 1.80
N ASN A 81 16.87 -12.34 0.98
CA ASN A 81 16.08 -11.20 1.43
C ASN A 81 14.66 -11.64 1.83
N ALA A 82 14.49 -11.93 3.12
CA ALA A 82 13.19 -12.28 3.71
C ALA A 82 12.08 -11.21 3.51
N LEU A 83 12.43 -10.00 3.07
CA LEU A 83 11.49 -8.90 2.87
C LEU A 83 10.74 -8.97 1.52
N CYS A 84 11.11 -9.88 0.61
CA CYS A 84 10.42 -10.06 -0.66
C CYS A 84 10.51 -11.51 -1.17
N HIS A 85 9.39 -12.08 -1.61
CA HIS A 85 9.31 -13.36 -2.28
C HIS A 85 8.28 -13.31 -3.41
N PHE A 86 8.31 -14.29 -4.32
CA PHE A 86 7.28 -14.44 -5.35
C PHE A 86 6.24 -15.47 -4.91
N ASP A 87 4.96 -15.10 -4.96
CA ASP A 87 3.85 -16.02 -4.71
C ASP A 87 3.34 -16.57 -6.06
N PRO A 88 3.56 -17.87 -6.35
CA PRO A 88 3.18 -18.46 -7.62
C PRO A 88 1.66 -18.63 -7.79
N ASP A 89 0.88 -18.65 -6.70
CA ASP A 89 -0.55 -18.90 -6.75
C ASP A 89 -1.32 -17.68 -7.27
N ILE A 90 -0.83 -16.48 -6.93
CA ILE A 90 -1.37 -15.20 -7.42
C ILE A 90 -0.50 -14.57 -8.52
N GLY A 91 0.68 -15.14 -8.79
CA GLY A 91 1.60 -14.67 -9.82
C GLY A 91 2.18 -13.27 -9.53
N ALA A 92 2.43 -12.94 -8.26
CA ALA A 92 2.83 -11.59 -7.86
C ALA A 92 3.90 -11.57 -6.74
N PRO A 93 4.72 -10.51 -6.64
CA PRO A 93 5.64 -10.31 -5.53
C PRO A 93 4.90 -10.03 -4.23
N ARG A 94 5.37 -10.62 -3.13
CA ARG A 94 4.80 -10.52 -1.78
C ARG A 94 5.88 -10.27 -0.74
N GLY A 95 5.44 -9.87 0.45
CA GLY A 95 6.32 -9.55 1.58
C GLY A 95 6.39 -8.06 1.86
N PHE A 96 7.27 -7.68 2.77
CA PHE A 96 7.36 -6.31 3.27
C PHE A 96 7.64 -5.27 2.17
N ILE A 97 8.57 -5.55 1.25
CA ILE A 97 8.96 -4.59 0.20
C ILE A 97 7.83 -4.32 -0.80
N PRO A 98 7.20 -5.34 -1.43
CA PRO A 98 6.08 -5.10 -2.34
C PRO A 98 4.91 -4.36 -1.69
N GLU A 99 4.62 -4.63 -0.42
CA GLU A 99 3.53 -3.96 0.31
C GLU A 99 3.90 -2.52 0.70
N LEU A 100 5.16 -2.27 1.10
CA LEU A 100 5.68 -0.92 1.27
C LEU A 100 5.61 -0.11 -0.02
N ALA A 101 5.93 -0.73 -1.17
CA ALA A 101 5.79 -0.09 -2.47
C ALA A 101 4.33 0.25 -2.81
N ALA A 102 3.39 -0.62 -2.45
CA ALA A 102 1.97 -0.38 -2.63
C ALA A 102 1.47 0.78 -1.77
N GLU A 103 1.90 0.88 -0.51
CA GLU A 103 1.57 1.99 0.38
C GLU A 103 2.17 3.32 -0.09
N ILE A 104 3.39 3.31 -0.60
CA ILE A 104 3.99 4.50 -1.24
C ILE A 104 3.13 4.94 -2.43
N ALA A 105 2.74 4.01 -3.31
CA ALA A 105 1.90 4.33 -4.46
C ALA A 105 0.52 4.85 -4.04
N LEU A 106 -0.08 4.26 -3.00
CA LEU A 106 -1.37 4.69 -2.43
C LEU A 106 -1.31 6.13 -1.92
N MET A 107 -0.27 6.50 -1.18
CA MET A 107 -0.07 7.88 -0.68
C MET A 107 0.35 8.89 -1.76
N LEU A 108 0.73 8.40 -2.94
CA LEU A 108 0.88 9.23 -4.14
C LEU A 108 -0.41 9.34 -4.95
N GLU A 109 -1.46 8.59 -4.58
CA GLU A 109 -2.70 8.39 -5.34
C GLU A 109 -2.45 7.80 -6.74
N ILE A 110 -1.51 6.84 -6.84
CA ILE A 110 -1.08 6.19 -8.09
C ILE A 110 -1.15 4.66 -7.90
N LYS A 111 -1.44 3.90 -8.97
CA LYS A 111 -1.45 2.43 -8.89
C LYS A 111 -0.01 1.86 -8.83
N PRO A 112 0.33 0.94 -7.92
CA PRO A 112 1.63 0.29 -7.96
C PRO A 112 1.71 -0.71 -9.12
N ASN A 113 2.87 -0.80 -9.76
CA ASN A 113 3.28 -1.90 -10.62
C ASN A 113 4.65 -2.37 -10.17
N VAL A 114 4.68 -3.50 -9.44
CA VAL A 114 5.89 -4.05 -8.85
C VAL A 114 6.40 -5.19 -9.72
N GLU A 115 7.62 -5.07 -10.20
CA GLU A 115 8.34 -6.12 -10.93
C GLU A 115 9.55 -6.62 -10.13
N LEU A 116 9.85 -7.91 -10.26
CA LEU A 116 11.05 -8.51 -9.67
C LEU A 116 12.15 -8.53 -10.72
N LEU A 117 13.29 -8.00 -10.35
CA LEU A 117 14.52 -8.07 -11.15
C LEU A 117 15.43 -9.14 -10.55
N ASN A 118 16.12 -9.89 -11.40
CA ASN A 118 17.16 -10.80 -10.93
C ASN A 118 18.39 -10.00 -10.46
N GLN A 119 19.24 -10.60 -9.63
CA GLN A 119 20.52 -9.97 -9.28
C GLN A 119 21.36 -9.69 -10.54
N GLY A 120 21.88 -8.48 -10.64
CA GLY A 120 22.67 -8.01 -11.79
C GLY A 120 21.83 -7.56 -13.00
N GLU A 121 20.50 -7.73 -12.97
CA GLU A 121 19.60 -7.16 -13.96
C GLU A 121 19.45 -5.65 -13.72
N ARG A 122 19.52 -4.87 -14.80
CA ARG A 122 19.40 -3.42 -14.71
C ARG A 122 17.93 -3.01 -14.84
N PRO A 123 17.45 -2.09 -13.99
CA PRO A 123 16.11 -1.54 -14.14
C PRO A 123 15.99 -0.82 -15.49
N GLY A 124 14.84 -0.99 -16.14
CA GLY A 124 14.53 -0.29 -17.39
C GLY A 124 14.43 1.23 -17.18
N PRO A 125 14.62 2.03 -18.25
CA PRO A 125 14.51 3.49 -18.18
C PRO A 125 13.12 4.00 -17.75
N GLU A 126 12.09 3.17 -17.77
CA GLU A 126 10.74 3.45 -17.32
C GLU A 126 10.51 3.34 -15.81
N ILE A 127 11.44 2.71 -15.07
CA ILE A 127 11.29 2.48 -13.63
C ILE A 127 11.44 3.81 -12.90
N ASP A 128 10.61 4.05 -11.88
CA ASP A 128 10.71 5.27 -11.08
C ASP A 128 11.42 5.04 -9.75
N ILE A 129 11.20 3.88 -9.14
CA ILE A 129 11.82 3.51 -7.87
C ILE A 129 12.34 2.08 -7.92
N VAL A 130 13.49 1.86 -7.31
CA VAL A 130 14.14 0.56 -7.19
C VAL A 130 14.40 0.29 -5.73
N PHE A 131 13.92 -0.85 -5.22
CA PHE A 131 14.36 -1.38 -3.94
C PHE A 131 15.67 -2.12 -4.17
N LEU A 132 16.76 -1.53 -3.69
CA LEU A 132 18.09 -2.06 -3.90
C LEU A 132 18.39 -3.18 -2.88
N PRO A 133 19.14 -4.21 -3.31
CA PRO A 133 19.75 -5.14 -2.37
C PRO A 133 20.92 -4.46 -1.67
N GLU A 134 21.48 -5.12 -0.66
CA GLU A 134 22.61 -4.54 0.08
C GLU A 134 23.85 -4.40 -0.78
N GLY A 135 24.62 -3.34 -0.55
CA GLY A 135 25.92 -3.13 -1.18
C GLY A 135 25.88 -2.77 -2.67
N ASP A 136 24.71 -2.74 -3.30
CA ASP A 136 24.57 -2.42 -4.72
C ASP A 136 24.32 -0.93 -4.90
N SER A 137 25.30 -0.21 -5.46
CA SER A 137 25.31 1.25 -5.58
C SER A 137 25.02 1.74 -6.99
N GLY A 138 24.26 0.99 -7.78
CA GLY A 138 23.80 1.41 -9.12
C GLY A 138 22.97 2.70 -9.15
N CYS A 139 22.69 3.31 -7.98
CA CYS A 139 22.00 4.56 -7.80
C CYS A 139 22.96 5.67 -7.40
N GLU A 140 22.80 6.86 -7.98
CA GLU A 140 23.52 8.04 -7.53
C GLU A 140 23.18 8.34 -6.06
N SER A 141 24.17 8.74 -5.25
CA SER A 141 24.00 8.91 -3.80
C SER A 141 22.88 9.89 -3.44
N ASN A 142 22.64 10.89 -4.30
CA ASN A 142 21.60 11.89 -4.11
C ASN A 142 20.19 11.33 -4.37
N ASN A 143 20.07 10.12 -4.90
CA ASN A 143 18.79 9.48 -5.22
C ASN A 143 18.46 8.32 -4.26
N LEU A 144 19.30 8.10 -3.25
CA LEU A 144 19.09 7.09 -2.23
C LEU A 144 18.24 7.64 -1.07
N ILE A 145 17.25 6.86 -0.66
CA ILE A 145 16.44 7.12 0.53
C ILE A 145 16.53 5.90 1.46
N PRO A 146 17.14 6.02 2.65
CA PRO A 146 17.15 4.93 3.62
C PRO A 146 15.74 4.70 4.16
N TYR A 147 15.32 3.43 4.29
CA TYR A 147 13.96 3.10 4.75
C TYR A 147 13.90 2.04 5.84
N TYR A 148 14.90 1.16 5.95
CA TYR A 148 14.91 0.09 6.95
C TYR A 148 16.32 -0.23 7.39
N TYR A 149 16.54 -0.42 8.69
CA TYR A 149 17.84 -0.80 9.24
C TYR A 149 17.79 -2.23 9.77
N THR A 150 18.80 -3.02 9.42
CA THR A 150 19.06 -4.33 10.04
C THR A 150 20.43 -4.31 10.70
N PRO A 151 20.61 -4.88 11.90
CA PRO A 151 21.92 -5.01 12.52
C PRO A 151 22.94 -5.74 11.64
N GLU A 152 22.49 -6.74 10.88
CA GLU A 152 23.34 -7.62 10.09
C GLU A 152 23.78 -6.95 8.78
N LEU A 153 22.90 -6.17 8.15
CA LEU A 153 23.07 -5.73 6.76
C LEU A 153 23.03 -4.19 6.60
N GLY A 154 22.82 -3.47 7.70
CA GLY A 154 22.79 -2.01 7.74
C GLY A 154 21.50 -1.42 7.15
N TRP A 155 21.62 -0.20 6.64
CA TRP A 155 20.51 0.51 6.00
C TRP A 155 20.20 -0.06 4.61
N LYS A 156 18.94 -0.45 4.41
CA LYS A 156 18.35 -0.69 3.11
C LYS A 156 17.85 0.62 2.51
N HIS A 157 17.97 0.74 1.20
CA HIS A 157 17.70 1.97 0.47
C HIS A 157 16.72 1.76 -0.69
N ILE A 158 15.90 2.78 -0.92
CA ILE A 158 15.16 2.98 -2.17
C ILE A 158 16.02 3.89 -3.04
N CYS A 159 16.26 3.48 -4.27
CA CYS A 159 16.76 4.37 -5.32
C CYS A 159 15.59 4.99 -6.07
N VAL A 160 15.59 6.30 -6.22
CA VAL A 160 14.61 7.01 -7.05
C VAL A 160 15.27 7.37 -8.38
N MET A 161 14.71 6.87 -9.48
CA MET A 161 15.22 7.07 -10.85
C MET A 161 14.80 8.45 -11.42
N ASP A 162 14.84 9.48 -10.59
CA ASP A 162 14.42 10.84 -10.93
C ASP A 162 15.66 11.72 -11.16
N ASP A 163 15.63 12.49 -12.25
CA ASP A 163 16.60 13.56 -12.52
C ASP A 163 16.17 14.86 -11.81
N GLY A 164 14.93 14.92 -11.30
CA GLY A 164 14.40 15.96 -10.43
C GLY A 164 14.28 15.53 -8.97
N GLU A 165 13.93 16.48 -8.10
CA GLU A 165 13.81 16.20 -6.64
C GLU A 165 12.39 15.82 -6.21
N SER A 166 11.38 16.01 -7.07
CA SER A 166 9.96 15.91 -6.67
C SER A 166 9.53 14.52 -6.24
N LEU A 167 9.87 13.48 -7.02
CA LEU A 167 9.48 12.11 -6.64
C LEU A 167 10.23 11.67 -5.39
N LYS A 168 11.54 11.95 -5.35
CA LYS A 168 12.39 11.59 -4.21
C LYS A 168 11.88 12.22 -2.91
N GLU A 169 11.61 13.53 -2.94
CA GLU A 169 11.10 14.24 -1.77
C GLU A 169 9.71 13.74 -1.36
N ALA A 170 8.83 13.42 -2.32
CA ALA A 170 7.52 12.83 -2.02
C ALA A 170 7.67 11.47 -1.32
N VAL A 171 8.52 10.57 -1.83
CA VAL A 171 8.79 9.26 -1.23
C VAL A 171 9.40 9.41 0.17
N ALA A 172 10.35 10.33 0.36
CA ALA A 172 10.96 10.59 1.67
C ALA A 172 9.93 11.08 2.69
N ARG A 173 9.03 11.99 2.30
CA ARG A 173 7.93 12.47 3.16
C ARG A 173 6.94 11.36 3.51
N ILE A 174 6.63 10.49 2.55
CA ILE A 174 5.76 9.33 2.75
C ILE A 174 6.40 8.35 3.76
N LEU A 175 7.66 7.99 3.58
CA LEU A 175 8.39 7.11 4.52
C LEU A 175 8.42 7.71 5.94
N SER A 176 8.72 9.01 6.05
CA SER A 176 8.68 9.73 7.34
C SER A 176 7.28 9.73 7.97
N HIS A 177 6.24 9.89 7.15
CA HIS A 177 4.86 9.81 7.61
C HIS A 177 4.49 8.41 8.11
N MET A 178 4.84 7.37 7.37
CA MET A 178 4.58 5.98 7.78
C MET A 178 5.33 5.60 9.05
N ASN A 179 6.56 6.09 9.21
CA ASN A 179 7.34 5.89 10.43
C ASN A 179 6.69 6.60 11.63
N SER A 180 6.28 7.86 11.48
CA SER A 180 5.68 8.65 12.58
C SER A 180 4.26 8.20 12.96
N THR A 181 3.53 7.54 12.06
CA THR A 181 2.17 7.04 12.31
C THR A 181 2.11 5.56 12.68
N GLY A 182 3.24 4.84 12.59
CA GLY A 182 3.30 3.41 12.89
C GLY A 182 2.84 2.49 11.75
N ILE A 183 2.44 3.03 10.59
CA ILE A 183 2.09 2.24 9.39
C ILE A 183 3.27 1.33 9.01
N PHE A 184 4.49 1.87 9.06
CA PHE A 184 5.69 1.11 8.74
C PHE A 184 5.87 -0.11 9.66
N ALA A 185 5.69 0.08 10.97
CA ALA A 185 5.80 -0.99 11.95
C ALA A 185 4.72 -2.06 11.74
N GLN A 186 3.49 -1.65 11.42
CA GLN A 186 2.39 -2.58 11.12
C GLN A 186 2.69 -3.44 9.89
N LEU A 187 3.20 -2.84 8.80
CA LEU A 187 3.63 -3.58 7.61
C LEU A 187 4.76 -4.56 7.93
N HIS A 188 5.74 -4.13 8.73
CA HIS A 188 6.88 -4.96 9.10
C HIS A 188 6.44 -6.18 9.92
N MET A 189 5.63 -5.97 10.97
CA MET A 189 5.07 -7.06 11.77
C MET A 189 4.23 -8.03 10.93
N ALA A 190 3.43 -7.51 9.99
CA ALA A 190 2.57 -8.34 9.16
C ALA A 190 3.33 -9.26 8.19
N HIS A 191 4.54 -8.87 7.76
CA HIS A 191 5.25 -9.52 6.67
C HIS A 191 6.65 -10.03 6.99
N VAL A 192 7.17 -9.79 8.21
CA VAL A 192 8.52 -10.19 8.61
C VAL A 192 8.53 -10.99 9.91
N GLU A 193 7.69 -10.67 10.88
CA GLU A 193 7.69 -11.30 12.21
C GLU A 193 6.72 -12.50 12.33
N ASN A 194 6.12 -12.95 11.22
CA ASN A 194 5.17 -14.07 11.16
C ASN A 194 5.79 -15.39 10.73
#